data_AF-A0A645C4Z6-F1
#
_entry.id   AF-A0A645C4Z6-F1
#
_cell.length_a   1.000
_cell.length_b   1.000
_cell.length_c   1.000
_cell.angle_alpha   90.00
_cell.angle_beta   90.00
_cell.angle_gamma   90.00
#
_symmetry.space_group_name_H-M   'P 1'
#
loop_
_entity.id
_entity.type
_entity.pdbx_description
1 polymer ?
#
loop_
_entity_poly.entity_id
_entity_poly.type
_entity_poly.pdbx_seq_one_letter_code
_entity_poly.pdbx_strand_id
1 'polypeptide(L)'
;MASYEEMLGFVQRRAQIIDALAGAGAMVHVAADIRDTCRVAASYGGKLSVAAVNSRGSAVISGEIKALTAFERELDRLSLPHKRLRVPKAAHSAMMEPALAPIAALDFPSVRDGVYPLYSSVTGAMLSAREAETPAWRVRHCRGTARFDLALAALSAGLGGNGAVAVEFGVHRVLAAAAIKAMPRVKWYGASTMARYHDGRSPEYCFKRGILETLAALWECGRLPRVQSFPHAIYK
;
A
#
# COMPACT_ATOMS: atom_id res chain seq x y z
N MET A 1 6.35 8.71 -23.68
CA MET A 1 5.68 8.24 -22.45
C MET A 1 6.18 6.84 -22.16
N ALA A 2 6.41 6.56 -20.89
CA ALA A 2 6.86 5.26 -20.43
C ALA A 2 5.96 4.13 -20.93
N SER A 3 6.56 3.10 -21.51
CA SER A 3 5.90 1.84 -21.78
C SER A 3 5.65 1.07 -20.48
N TYR A 4 4.82 0.03 -20.57
CA TYR A 4 4.61 -0.89 -19.45
C TYR A 4 5.91 -1.58 -19.04
N GLU A 5 6.72 -1.99 -20.01
CA GLU A 5 7.99 -2.68 -19.83
C GLU A 5 9.03 -1.76 -19.16
N GLU A 6 9.11 -0.49 -19.55
CA GLU A 6 9.99 0.49 -18.92
C GLU A 6 9.61 0.71 -17.44
N MET A 7 8.31 0.84 -17.16
CA MET A 7 7.80 0.96 -15.80
C MET A 7 8.07 -0.29 -14.96
N LEU A 8 7.83 -1.47 -15.53
CA LEU A 8 8.10 -2.74 -14.87
C LEU A 8 9.59 -2.88 -14.56
N GLY A 9 10.46 -2.51 -15.51
CA GLY A 9 11.90 -2.49 -15.32
C GLY A 9 12.34 -1.55 -14.18
N PHE A 10 11.76 -0.36 -14.08
CA PHE A 10 12.01 0.55 -12.96
C PHE A 10 11.58 -0.07 -11.62
N VAL A 11 10.37 -0.63 -11.54
CA VAL A 11 9.85 -1.28 -10.32
C VAL A 11 10.75 -2.44 -9.90
N GLN A 12 11.18 -3.27 -10.85
CA GLN A 12 12.08 -4.40 -10.60
C GLN A 12 13.42 -3.96 -10.03
N ARG A 13 14.08 -2.98 -10.67
CA ARG A 13 15.39 -2.46 -10.21
C ARG A 13 15.28 -1.85 -8.82
N ARG A 14 14.22 -1.07 -8.56
CA ARG A 14 13.95 -0.53 -7.23
C ARG A 14 13.76 -1.65 -6.19
N ALA A 15 13.03 -2.71 -6.53
CA ALA A 15 12.85 -3.85 -5.64
C ALA A 15 14.17 -4.54 -5.31
N GLN A 16 15.03 -4.76 -6.31
CA GLN A 16 16.36 -5.38 -6.11
C GLN A 16 17.24 -4.58 -5.14
N ILE A 17 17.25 -3.25 -5.27
CA ILE A 17 17.99 -2.37 -4.35
C ILE A 17 17.47 -2.53 -2.90
N ILE A 18 16.16 -2.57 -2.73
CA ILE A 18 15.53 -2.70 -1.41
C ILE A 18 15.75 -4.11 -0.84
N ASP A 19 15.72 -5.15 -1.69
CA ASP A 19 15.91 -6.54 -1.30
C ASP A 19 17.35 -6.84 -0.88
N ALA A 20 18.33 -6.06 -1.35
CA ALA A 20 19.70 -6.13 -0.84
C ALA A 20 19.82 -5.78 0.66
N LEU A 21 18.80 -5.15 1.26
CA LEU A 21 18.73 -4.85 2.69
C LEU A 21 18.01 -5.94 3.50
N ALA A 22 17.60 -7.05 2.87
CA ALA A 22 16.86 -8.10 3.55
C ALA A 22 17.65 -8.72 4.71
N GLY A 23 16.93 -9.09 5.77
CA GLY A 23 17.50 -9.67 7.00
C GLY A 23 17.97 -8.64 8.04
N ALA A 24 18.17 -7.38 7.67
CA ALA A 24 18.65 -6.35 8.59
C ALA A 24 17.55 -5.79 9.52
N GLY A 25 16.28 -5.90 9.12
CA GLY A 25 15.17 -5.26 9.81
C GLY A 25 13.86 -6.03 9.68
N ALA A 26 12.83 -5.56 10.38
CA ALA A 26 11.50 -6.15 10.35
C ALA A 26 10.41 -5.08 10.41
N MET A 27 9.15 -5.54 10.33
CA MET A 27 7.97 -4.69 10.47
C MET A 27 6.91 -5.38 11.32
N VAL A 28 6.17 -4.61 12.11
CA VAL A 28 5.07 -5.05 12.98
C VAL A 28 3.85 -4.20 12.66
N HIS A 29 2.74 -4.86 12.33
CA HIS A 29 1.44 -4.21 12.29
C HIS A 29 0.89 -4.10 13.71
N VAL A 30 0.34 -2.94 14.05
CA VAL A 30 -0.26 -2.64 15.36
C VAL A 30 -1.70 -2.21 15.11
N ALA A 31 -2.63 -2.93 15.71
CA ALA A 31 -4.07 -2.67 15.64
C ALA A 31 -4.54 -1.93 16.90
N ALA A 32 -3.97 -0.73 17.10
CA ALA A 32 -4.25 0.16 18.23
C ALA A 32 -4.28 1.62 17.79
N ASP A 33 -4.65 2.52 18.71
CA ASP A 33 -4.61 3.96 18.43
C ASP A 33 -3.18 4.39 18.05
N ILE A 34 -3.07 5.16 16.96
CA ILE A 34 -1.80 5.63 16.44
C ILE A 34 -1.03 6.48 17.47
N ARG A 35 -1.73 7.22 18.34
CA ARG A 35 -1.07 8.03 19.38
C ARG A 35 -0.34 7.16 20.39
N ASP A 36 -0.99 6.08 20.82
CA ASP A 36 -0.38 5.10 21.73
C ASP A 36 0.79 4.39 21.07
N THR A 37 0.59 3.94 19.82
CA THR A 37 1.63 3.27 19.04
C THR A 37 2.86 4.15 18.86
N CYS A 38 2.67 5.42 18.47
CA CYS A 38 3.76 6.39 18.31
C CYS A 38 4.46 6.70 19.63
N ARG A 39 3.70 6.87 20.72
CA ARG A 39 4.26 7.12 22.06
C ARG A 39 5.19 6.00 22.49
N VAL A 40 4.78 4.74 22.29
CA VAL A 40 5.62 3.58 22.62
C VAL A 40 6.82 3.50 21.67
N ALA A 41 6.64 3.71 20.36
CA ALA A 41 7.75 3.65 19.40
C ALA A 41 8.81 4.75 19.62
N ALA A 42 8.41 5.93 20.11
CA ALA A 42 9.31 7.05 20.36
C ALA A 42 10.36 6.76 21.46
N SER A 43 10.08 5.84 22.40
CA SER A 43 11.03 5.49 23.46
C SER A 43 12.27 4.74 22.95
N TYR A 44 12.28 4.32 21.68
CA TYR A 44 13.37 3.56 21.07
C TYR A 44 14.41 4.43 20.35
N GLY A 45 14.38 5.75 20.55
CA GLY A 45 15.48 6.65 20.14
C GLY A 45 15.81 6.61 18.64
N GLY A 46 14.79 6.53 17.79
CA GLY A 46 14.94 6.54 16.32
C GLY A 46 15.25 5.17 15.68
N LYS A 47 15.45 4.12 16.47
CA LYS A 47 15.63 2.73 15.97
C LYS A 47 14.37 2.15 15.34
N LEU A 48 13.22 2.73 15.67
CA LEU A 48 11.92 2.42 15.13
C LEU A 48 11.36 3.63 14.38
N SER A 49 10.61 3.37 13.32
CA SER A 49 9.91 4.37 12.53
C SER A 49 8.47 3.96 12.33
N VAL A 50 7.58 4.94 12.24
CA VAL A 50 6.21 4.70 11.75
C VAL A 50 6.31 4.50 10.24
N ALA A 51 6.19 3.25 9.80
CA ALA A 51 6.30 2.87 8.41
C ALA A 51 5.03 3.25 7.63
N ALA A 52 3.87 3.01 8.23
CA ALA A 52 2.58 3.31 7.63
C ALA A 52 1.54 3.69 8.68
N VAL A 53 0.62 4.57 8.30
CA VAL A 53 -0.61 4.88 9.03
C VAL A 53 -1.77 4.59 8.08
N ASN A 54 -2.44 3.45 8.33
CA ASN A 54 -3.56 3.00 7.50
C ASN A 54 -4.88 3.61 7.99
N SER A 55 -5.01 3.79 9.30
CA SER A 55 -6.09 4.53 9.95
C SER A 55 -5.67 4.91 11.37
N ARG A 56 -6.56 5.60 12.09
CA ARG A 56 -6.35 5.89 13.52
C ARG A 56 -6.08 4.64 14.36
N GLY A 57 -6.65 3.49 14.01
CA GLY A 57 -6.52 2.22 14.75
C GLY A 57 -5.62 1.18 14.09
N SER A 58 -4.83 1.56 13.07
CA SER A 58 -4.03 0.61 12.29
C SER A 58 -2.77 1.29 11.77
N ALA A 59 -1.63 0.87 12.29
CA ALA A 59 -0.32 1.40 11.95
C ALA A 59 0.68 0.27 11.71
N VAL A 60 1.78 0.59 11.04
CA VAL A 60 2.92 -0.33 10.90
C VAL A 60 4.16 0.36 11.42
N ILE A 61 4.88 -0.33 12.32
CA ILE A 61 6.17 0.10 12.83
C ILE A 61 7.26 -0.75 12.17
N SER A 62 8.35 -0.13 11.76
CA SER A 62 9.50 -0.82 11.17
C SER A 62 10.81 -0.32 11.76
N GLY A 63 11.83 -1.18 11.75
CA GLY A 63 13.14 -0.82 12.28
C GLY A 63 13.99 -2.03 12.63
N GLU A 64 14.95 -1.81 13.52
CA GLU A 64 15.88 -2.83 13.98
C GLU A 64 15.13 -4.00 14.64
N ILE A 65 15.57 -5.23 14.36
CA ILE A 65 14.94 -6.44 14.89
C ILE A 65 14.93 -6.42 16.43
N LYS A 66 16.05 -6.08 17.06
CA LYS A 66 16.18 -6.04 18.53
C LYS A 66 15.23 -5.02 19.15
N ALA A 67 15.14 -3.82 18.57
CA ALA A 67 14.22 -2.78 19.04
C ALA A 67 12.76 -3.19 18.84
N LEU A 68 12.42 -3.80 17.70
CA LEU A 68 11.06 -4.29 17.44
C LEU A 68 10.65 -5.40 18.40
N THR A 69 11.54 -6.33 18.73
CA THR A 69 11.24 -7.40 19.70
C THR A 69 10.98 -6.85 21.11
N ALA A 70 11.72 -5.82 21.53
CA ALA A 70 11.42 -5.13 22.79
C ALA A 70 10.10 -4.35 22.71
N PHE A 71 9.83 -3.71 21.57
CA PHE A 71 8.59 -3.00 21.31
C PHE A 71 7.36 -3.92 21.38
N GLU A 72 7.40 -5.09 20.76
CA GLU A 72 6.33 -6.10 20.84
C GLU A 72 6.04 -6.50 22.29
N ARG A 73 7.07 -6.75 23.11
CA ARG A 73 6.88 -7.07 24.54
C ARG A 73 6.20 -5.95 25.31
N GLU A 74 6.51 -4.70 24.97
CA GLU A 74 5.86 -3.55 25.58
C GLU A 74 4.40 -3.41 25.11
N LEU A 75 4.11 -3.71 23.84
CA LEU A 75 2.74 -3.80 23.35
C LEU A 75 1.94 -4.90 24.06
N ASP A 76 2.54 -6.08 24.28
CA ASP A 76 1.93 -7.17 25.06
C ASP A 76 1.59 -6.71 26.48
N ARG A 77 2.54 -6.03 27.16
CA ARG A 77 2.34 -5.47 28.50
C ARG A 77 1.18 -4.46 28.56
N LEU A 78 0.99 -3.71 27.48
CA LEU A 78 -0.09 -2.72 27.32
C LEU A 78 -1.37 -3.32 26.73
N SER A 79 -1.42 -4.62 26.46
CA SER A 79 -2.54 -5.31 25.80
C SER A 79 -2.92 -4.69 24.45
N LEU A 80 -1.93 -4.21 23.69
CA LEU A 80 -2.12 -3.63 22.36
C LEU A 80 -1.94 -4.71 21.29
N PRO A 81 -3.00 -5.05 20.52
CA PRO A 81 -2.92 -6.12 19.53
C PRO A 81 -1.94 -5.80 18.41
N HIS A 82 -1.08 -6.75 18.08
CA HIS A 82 -0.07 -6.57 17.04
C HIS A 82 0.26 -7.89 16.35
N LYS A 83 0.91 -7.78 15.17
CA LYS A 83 1.31 -8.92 14.36
C LYS A 83 2.58 -8.61 13.58
N ARG A 84 3.59 -9.46 13.73
CA ARG A 84 4.80 -9.41 12.91
C ARG A 84 4.46 -9.67 11.44
N LEU A 85 4.94 -8.79 10.55
CA LEU A 85 4.77 -8.95 9.11
C LEU A 85 5.84 -9.90 8.55
N ARG A 86 5.44 -10.76 7.60
CA ARG A 86 6.34 -11.68 6.89
C ARG A 86 7.09 -10.94 5.78
N VAL A 87 7.83 -9.91 6.17
CA VAL A 87 8.60 -9.06 5.29
C VAL A 87 9.99 -8.92 5.91
N PRO A 88 11.05 -9.45 5.29
CA PRO A 88 12.38 -9.52 5.90
C PRO A 88 13.14 -8.19 5.79
N LYS A 89 12.45 -7.04 5.87
CA LYS A 89 13.04 -5.71 5.70
C LYS A 89 12.26 -4.68 6.50
N ALA A 90 12.92 -3.59 6.88
CA ALA A 90 12.32 -2.47 7.61
C ALA A 90 12.04 -1.29 6.67
N ALA A 91 11.11 -1.46 5.72
CA ALA A 91 10.74 -0.40 4.78
C ALA A 91 10.19 0.84 5.51
N HIS A 92 10.34 2.03 4.91
CA HIS A 92 9.89 3.32 5.47
C HIS A 92 10.51 3.65 6.85
N SER A 93 11.79 3.28 7.05
CA SER A 93 12.55 3.57 8.27
C SER A 93 13.98 4.01 7.97
N ALA A 94 14.73 4.38 9.01
CA ALA A 94 16.16 4.67 8.93
C ALA A 94 16.98 3.47 8.39
N MET A 95 16.42 2.26 8.38
CA MET A 95 17.10 1.13 7.75
C MET A 95 17.12 1.23 6.22
N MET A 96 16.38 2.16 5.62
CA MET A 96 16.39 2.41 4.17
C MET A 96 17.51 3.34 3.71
N GLU A 97 18.24 4.00 4.62
CA GLU A 97 19.29 4.97 4.28
C GLU A 97 20.30 4.44 3.24
N PRO A 98 20.81 3.19 3.34
CA PRO A 98 21.76 2.66 2.34
C PRO A 98 21.18 2.54 0.91
N ALA A 99 19.85 2.45 0.77
CA ALA A 99 19.19 2.34 -0.53
C ALA A 99 18.83 3.70 -1.15
N LEU A 100 18.91 4.82 -0.41
CA LEU A 100 18.39 6.10 -0.89
C LEU A 100 19.19 6.66 -2.05
N ALA A 101 20.53 6.66 -1.98
CA ALA A 101 21.37 7.12 -3.08
C ALA A 101 21.22 6.25 -4.34
N PRO A 102 21.26 4.90 -4.27
CA PRO A 102 20.94 4.04 -5.42
C PRO A 102 19.55 4.29 -6.02
N ILE A 103 18.52 4.51 -5.19
CA ILE A 103 17.16 4.80 -5.65
C ILE A 103 17.06 6.17 -6.33
N ALA A 104 17.77 7.17 -5.82
CA ALA A 104 17.80 8.50 -6.43
C ALA A 104 18.41 8.44 -7.84
N ALA A 105 19.46 7.64 -7.99
CA ALA A 105 20.20 7.44 -9.24
C ALA A 105 19.49 6.56 -10.28
N LEU A 106 18.41 5.86 -9.91
CA LEU A 106 17.62 5.11 -10.89
C LEU A 106 16.98 6.06 -11.91
N ASP A 107 17.21 5.75 -13.19
CA ASP A 107 16.48 6.36 -14.28
C ASP A 107 14.99 6.06 -14.14
N PHE A 108 14.19 7.12 -14.13
CA PHE A 108 12.74 7.01 -14.03
C PHE A 108 12.11 7.25 -15.41
N PRO A 109 11.29 6.31 -15.91
CA PRO A 109 10.62 6.47 -17.19
C PRO A 109 9.70 7.71 -17.19
N SER A 110 9.72 8.49 -18.27
CA SER A 110 8.93 9.73 -18.31
C SER A 110 7.42 9.46 -18.36
N VAL A 111 6.68 10.16 -17.50
CA VAL A 111 5.22 10.07 -17.32
C VAL A 111 4.54 11.41 -17.59
N ARG A 112 3.22 11.35 -17.76
CA ARG A 112 2.36 12.52 -17.86
C ARG A 112 1.26 12.39 -16.81
N ASP A 113 0.68 13.52 -16.43
CA ASP A 113 -0.50 13.50 -15.58
C ASP A 113 -1.61 12.68 -16.26
N GLY A 114 -2.14 11.71 -15.52
CA GLY A 114 -3.24 10.90 -15.99
C GLY A 114 -4.54 11.71 -16.06
N VAL A 115 -5.54 11.15 -16.73
CA VAL A 115 -6.91 11.69 -16.69
C VAL A 115 -7.51 11.59 -15.28
N TYR A 116 -6.99 10.67 -14.47
CA TYR A 116 -7.43 10.46 -13.09
C TYR A 116 -6.41 11.04 -12.11
N PRO A 117 -6.87 11.73 -11.05
CA PRO A 117 -5.98 12.26 -10.02
C PRO A 117 -5.30 11.13 -9.26
N LEU A 118 -4.01 11.29 -9.00
CA LEU A 118 -3.22 10.40 -8.16
C LEU A 118 -3.01 11.05 -6.80
N TYR A 119 -3.52 10.44 -5.72
CA TYR A 119 -3.30 10.93 -4.36
C TYR A 119 -2.13 10.19 -3.72
N SER A 120 -1.11 10.92 -3.29
CA SER A 120 0.06 10.32 -2.66
C SER A 120 -0.21 9.95 -1.20
N SER A 121 0.18 8.73 -0.84
CA SER A 121 0.28 8.28 0.55
C SER A 121 1.50 8.85 1.29
N VAL A 122 2.33 9.69 0.69
CA VAL A 122 3.46 10.34 1.38
C VAL A 122 3.05 11.72 1.89
N THR A 123 2.32 12.48 1.05
CA THR A 123 1.94 13.87 1.33
C THR A 123 0.47 14.02 1.72
N GLY A 124 -0.39 13.07 1.36
CA GLY A 124 -1.84 13.24 1.50
C GLY A 124 -2.39 14.29 0.54
N ALA A 125 -1.74 14.52 -0.60
CA ALA A 125 -2.15 15.49 -1.62
C ALA A 125 -2.08 14.85 -3.00
N MET A 126 -2.62 15.54 -4.01
CA MET A 126 -2.45 15.15 -5.41
C MET A 126 -0.96 15.17 -5.78
N LEU A 127 -0.50 14.11 -6.44
CA LEU A 127 0.85 13.94 -6.95
C LEU A 127 0.84 14.21 -8.46
N SER A 128 1.65 15.18 -8.88
CA SER A 128 1.88 15.43 -10.31
C SER A 128 2.93 14.48 -10.88
N ALA A 129 2.85 14.24 -12.19
CA ALA A 129 3.88 13.55 -12.97
C ALA A 129 5.26 14.18 -12.76
N ARG A 130 5.34 15.52 -12.83
CA ARG A 130 6.59 16.27 -12.64
C ARG A 130 7.20 16.01 -11.26
N GLU A 131 6.40 15.96 -10.21
CA GLU A 131 6.89 15.64 -8.86
C GLU A 131 7.33 14.18 -8.76
N ALA A 132 6.54 13.25 -9.31
CA ALA A 132 6.81 11.81 -9.28
C ALA A 132 8.13 11.43 -9.96
N GLU A 133 8.52 12.16 -11.01
CA GLU A 133 9.78 11.96 -11.75
C GLU A 133 11.02 12.41 -10.96
N THR A 134 10.88 13.14 -9.86
CA THR A 134 12.04 13.68 -9.14
C THR A 134 12.77 12.60 -8.31
N PRO A 135 14.11 12.61 -8.28
CA PRO A 135 14.89 11.77 -7.37
C PRO A 135 14.50 12.00 -5.90
N ALA A 136 14.26 13.27 -5.53
CA ALA A 136 13.83 13.65 -4.19
C ALA A 136 12.52 12.96 -3.78
N TRP A 137 11.55 12.88 -4.70
CA TRP A 137 10.31 12.15 -4.46
C TRP A 137 10.56 10.66 -4.22
N ARG A 138 11.37 10.01 -5.07
CA ARG A 138 11.67 8.58 -4.94
C ARG A 138 12.31 8.24 -3.59
N VAL A 139 13.25 9.07 -3.15
CA VAL A 139 13.89 8.97 -1.83
C VAL A 139 12.85 9.14 -0.72
N ARG A 140 12.06 10.22 -0.79
CA ARG A 140 11.02 10.53 0.21
C ARG A 140 9.98 9.41 0.30
N HIS A 141 9.54 8.86 -0.83
CA HIS A 141 8.59 7.75 -0.89
C HIS A 141 9.18 6.46 -0.29
N CYS A 142 10.47 6.22 -0.49
CA CYS A 142 11.14 5.04 0.08
C CYS A 142 11.33 5.12 1.61
N ARG A 143 11.62 6.32 2.12
CA ARG A 143 12.03 6.54 3.50
C ARG A 143 10.90 7.01 4.41
N GLY A 144 9.97 7.79 3.88
CA GLY A 144 8.90 8.46 4.62
C GLY A 144 7.74 7.53 4.94
N THR A 145 6.95 7.90 5.94
CA THR A 145 5.75 7.17 6.36
C THR A 145 4.69 7.14 5.26
N ALA A 146 4.14 5.95 4.98
CA ALA A 146 2.97 5.79 4.13
C ALA A 146 1.67 6.13 4.89
N ARG A 147 1.19 7.36 4.71
CA ARG A 147 -0.04 7.96 5.22
C ARG A 147 -1.24 7.69 4.31
N PHE A 148 -1.66 6.42 4.26
CA PHE A 148 -2.88 6.04 3.55
C PHE A 148 -4.12 6.75 4.12
N ASP A 149 -4.16 6.96 5.43
CA ASP A 149 -5.18 7.77 6.11
C ASP A 149 -5.34 9.18 5.52
N LEU A 150 -4.23 9.86 5.23
CA LEU A 150 -4.26 11.20 4.62
C LEU A 150 -4.67 11.15 3.15
N ALA A 151 -4.19 10.15 2.40
CA ALA A 151 -4.58 9.98 1.00
C ALA A 151 -6.10 9.76 0.87
N LEU A 152 -6.69 8.97 1.76
CA LEU A 152 -8.14 8.78 1.81
C LEU A 152 -8.89 10.06 2.18
N ALA A 153 -8.37 10.84 3.13
CA ALA A 153 -8.99 12.11 3.50
C ALA A 153 -9.00 13.10 2.32
N ALA A 154 -7.89 13.22 1.59
CA ALA A 154 -7.79 14.06 0.40
C ALA A 154 -8.70 13.58 -0.73
N LEU A 155 -8.74 12.26 -0.98
CA LEU A 155 -9.67 11.65 -1.93
C LEU A 155 -11.13 11.93 -1.54
N SER A 156 -11.48 11.77 -0.27
CA SER A 156 -12.84 12.02 0.24
C SER A 156 -13.26 13.47 0.01
N ALA A 157 -12.37 14.43 0.30
CA ALA A 157 -12.60 15.85 0.05
C ALA A 157 -12.81 16.13 -1.45
N GLY A 158 -12.01 15.52 -2.32
CA GLY A 158 -12.14 15.68 -3.77
C GLY A 158 -13.40 15.06 -4.38
N LEU A 159 -13.97 14.01 -3.76
CA LEU A 159 -15.17 13.32 -4.25
C LEU A 159 -16.49 14.04 -3.92
N GLY A 160 -16.48 15.04 -3.04
CA GLY A 160 -17.68 15.85 -2.74
C GLY A 160 -18.87 15.08 -2.14
N GLY A 161 -18.66 13.86 -1.61
CA GLY A 161 -19.66 13.12 -0.85
C GLY A 161 -20.69 12.30 -1.64
N ASN A 162 -20.57 12.17 -2.96
CA ASN A 162 -21.51 11.42 -3.80
C ASN A 162 -21.11 9.95 -3.99
N GLY A 163 -22.12 9.06 -4.12
CA GLY A 163 -22.12 7.60 -4.36
C GLY A 163 -20.95 6.99 -5.13
N ALA A 164 -19.75 7.10 -4.54
CA ALA A 164 -18.51 6.63 -5.10
C ALA A 164 -18.36 5.14 -4.80
N VAL A 165 -17.71 4.48 -5.74
CA VAL A 165 -17.33 3.08 -5.63
C VAL A 165 -15.82 3.04 -5.67
N ALA A 166 -15.22 2.36 -4.71
CA ALA A 166 -13.78 2.17 -4.63
C ALA A 166 -13.44 0.68 -4.78
N VAL A 167 -12.32 0.40 -5.44
CA VAL A 167 -11.84 -0.96 -5.67
C VAL A 167 -10.42 -1.07 -5.15
N GLU A 168 -10.18 -1.94 -4.17
CA GLU A 168 -8.84 -2.34 -3.76
C GLU A 168 -8.32 -3.40 -4.73
N PHE A 169 -7.30 -3.06 -5.51
CA PHE A 169 -6.60 -4.01 -6.37
C PHE A 169 -5.41 -4.61 -5.61
N GLY A 170 -5.39 -5.93 -5.47
CA GLY A 170 -4.27 -6.60 -4.83
C GLY A 170 -4.46 -8.10 -4.66
N VAL A 171 -3.38 -8.77 -4.27
CA VAL A 171 -3.44 -10.19 -3.92
C VAL A 171 -4.24 -10.38 -2.63
N HIS A 172 -4.26 -9.44 -1.70
CA HIS A 172 -5.11 -9.53 -0.50
C HIS A 172 -5.83 -8.20 -0.26
N ARG A 173 -6.97 -8.25 0.44
CA ARG A 173 -7.70 -7.08 0.91
C ARG A 173 -7.14 -6.66 2.27
N VAL A 174 -6.04 -5.92 2.26
CA VAL A 174 -5.32 -5.56 3.49
C VAL A 174 -5.76 -4.19 4.00
N LEU A 175 -6.11 -3.28 3.07
CA LEU A 175 -6.39 -1.88 3.40
C LEU A 175 -7.90 -1.55 3.40
N ALA A 176 -8.75 -2.37 2.77
CA ALA A 176 -10.20 -2.12 2.69
C ALA A 176 -10.83 -1.86 4.05
N ALA A 177 -10.49 -2.61 5.10
CA ALA A 177 -11.08 -2.42 6.42
C ALA A 177 -10.82 -1.01 6.98
N ALA A 178 -9.59 -0.52 6.85
CA ALA A 178 -9.23 0.84 7.23
C ALA A 178 -9.96 1.88 6.37
N ALA A 179 -10.07 1.59 5.07
CA ALA A 179 -10.66 2.50 4.10
C ALA A 179 -12.19 2.64 4.23
N ILE A 180 -12.88 1.53 4.50
CA ILE A 180 -14.32 1.49 4.81
C ILE A 180 -14.61 2.35 6.05
N LYS A 181 -13.79 2.23 7.09
CA LYS A 181 -13.96 3.04 8.30
C LYS A 181 -13.73 4.54 8.04
N ALA A 182 -12.75 4.88 7.21
CA ALA A 182 -12.43 6.26 6.87
C ALA A 182 -13.47 6.90 5.92
N MET A 183 -14.05 6.10 5.01
CA MET A 183 -15.04 6.55 4.03
C MET A 183 -16.28 5.64 4.05
N PRO A 184 -17.13 5.73 5.09
CA PRO A 184 -18.25 4.80 5.30
C PRO A 184 -19.37 4.96 4.26
N ARG A 185 -19.39 6.07 3.52
CA ARG A 185 -20.37 6.33 2.45
C ARG A 185 -19.92 5.84 1.08
N VAL A 186 -18.68 5.35 0.97
CA VAL A 186 -18.12 4.79 -0.26
C VAL A 186 -18.38 3.29 -0.26
N LYS A 187 -18.87 2.75 -1.38
CA LYS A 187 -18.98 1.30 -1.54
C LYS A 187 -17.62 0.73 -1.90
N TRP A 188 -17.10 -0.18 -1.10
CA TRP A 188 -15.78 -0.78 -1.29
C TRP A 188 -15.88 -2.20 -1.80
N TYR A 189 -15.17 -2.47 -2.90
CA TYR A 189 -14.97 -3.80 -3.46
C TYR A 189 -13.48 -4.12 -3.46
N GLY A 190 -13.14 -5.40 -3.51
CA GLY A 190 -11.75 -5.81 -3.69
C GLY A 190 -11.61 -6.68 -4.92
N ALA A 191 -10.78 -6.22 -5.86
CA ALA A 191 -10.29 -7.00 -6.98
C ALA A 191 -9.13 -7.86 -6.51
N SER A 192 -9.47 -9.08 -6.08
CA SER A 192 -8.50 -10.07 -5.63
C SER A 192 -7.88 -10.78 -6.82
N THR A 193 -6.55 -10.75 -6.93
CA THR A 193 -5.79 -11.55 -7.89
C THR A 193 -5.18 -12.80 -7.24
N MET A 194 -5.74 -13.28 -6.13
CA MET A 194 -5.20 -14.44 -5.40
C MET A 194 -5.07 -15.69 -6.28
N ALA A 195 -3.90 -16.33 -6.20
CA ALA A 195 -3.69 -17.68 -6.72
C ALA A 195 -4.49 -18.75 -5.96
N ARG A 196 -4.98 -18.46 -4.75
CA ARG A 196 -5.81 -19.32 -3.91
C ARG A 196 -7.01 -18.55 -3.37
N TYR A 197 -7.91 -18.17 -4.26
CA TYR A 197 -9.19 -17.55 -3.89
C TYR A 197 -10.23 -18.59 -3.47
N HIS A 198 -10.23 -19.75 -4.14
CA HIS A 198 -11.02 -20.92 -3.79
C HIS A 198 -10.12 -22.13 -3.59
N ASP A 199 -10.34 -22.85 -2.50
CA ASP A 199 -9.62 -24.09 -2.22
C ASP A 199 -9.89 -25.15 -3.30
N GLY A 200 -8.84 -25.90 -3.66
CA GLY A 200 -8.91 -26.94 -4.69
C GLY A 200 -9.02 -26.44 -6.14
N ARG A 201 -8.88 -25.13 -6.39
CA ARG A 201 -8.93 -24.56 -7.75
C ARG A 201 -7.57 -24.06 -8.24
N SER A 202 -7.41 -23.98 -9.56
CA SER A 202 -6.18 -23.48 -10.18
C SER A 202 -5.98 -21.97 -9.91
N PRO A 203 -4.74 -21.47 -9.93
CA PRO A 203 -4.47 -20.03 -9.84
C PRO A 203 -5.19 -19.20 -10.91
N GLU A 204 -5.25 -19.70 -12.15
CA GLU A 204 -5.95 -19.04 -13.24
C GLU A 204 -7.45 -18.92 -12.98
N TYR A 205 -8.08 -19.99 -12.47
CA TYR A 205 -9.49 -19.96 -12.08
C TYR A 205 -9.72 -18.92 -10.99
N CYS A 206 -8.89 -18.93 -9.94
CA CYS A 206 -9.01 -17.99 -8.82
C CYS A 206 -8.88 -16.54 -9.27
N PHE A 207 -7.92 -16.26 -10.16
CA PHE A 207 -7.75 -14.95 -10.79
C PHE A 207 -8.99 -14.54 -11.59
N LYS A 208 -9.44 -15.37 -12.54
CA LYS A 208 -10.62 -15.08 -13.37
C LYS A 208 -11.86 -14.84 -12.51
N ARG A 209 -12.08 -15.68 -11.49
CA ARG A 209 -13.21 -15.57 -10.57
C ARG A 209 -13.20 -14.25 -9.79
N GLY A 210 -12.06 -13.87 -9.21
CA GLY A 210 -11.93 -12.63 -8.46
C GLY A 210 -12.22 -11.37 -9.31
N ILE A 211 -11.75 -11.36 -10.56
CA ILE A 211 -12.06 -10.29 -11.51
C ILE A 211 -13.56 -10.27 -11.85
N LEU A 212 -14.16 -11.42 -12.18
CA LEU A 212 -15.58 -11.52 -12.52
C LEU A 212 -16.50 -11.09 -11.37
N GLU A 213 -16.20 -11.48 -10.13
CA GLU A 213 -16.96 -11.05 -8.95
C GLU A 213 -16.88 -9.54 -8.74
N THR A 214 -15.72 -8.94 -8.99
CA THR A 214 -15.57 -7.48 -8.92
C THR A 214 -16.36 -6.79 -10.02
N LEU A 215 -16.32 -7.31 -11.25
CA LEU A 215 -17.11 -6.76 -12.36
C LEU A 215 -18.62 -6.87 -12.09
N ALA A 216 -19.08 -7.99 -11.52
CA ALA A 216 -20.48 -8.17 -11.14
C ALA A 216 -20.91 -7.15 -10.06
N ALA A 217 -20.08 -6.95 -9.04
CA ALA A 217 -20.32 -5.92 -8.02
C ALA A 217 -20.38 -4.49 -8.59
N LEU A 218 -19.51 -4.17 -9.57
CA LEU A 218 -19.54 -2.89 -10.27
C LEU A 218 -20.80 -2.75 -11.15
N TRP A 219 -21.23 -3.84 -11.80
CA TRP A 219 -22.49 -3.92 -12.55
C TRP A 219 -23.70 -3.59 -11.67
N GLU A 220 -23.82 -4.24 -10.51
CA GLU A 220 -24.91 -4.03 -9.55
C GLU A 220 -25.00 -2.58 -9.05
N CYS A 221 -23.88 -1.85 -9.03
CA CYS A 221 -23.84 -0.45 -8.66
C CYS A 221 -24.08 0.53 -9.82
N GLY A 222 -24.41 0.03 -11.00
CA GLY A 222 -24.60 0.86 -12.21
C GLY A 222 -23.30 1.52 -12.68
N ARG A 223 -22.13 0.97 -12.31
CA ARG A 223 -20.79 1.51 -12.61
C ARG A 223 -20.03 0.64 -13.61
N LEU A 224 -20.72 0.20 -14.67
CA LEU A 224 -20.13 -0.66 -15.68
C LEU A 224 -18.94 0.00 -16.37
N PRO A 225 -17.75 -0.63 -16.38
CA PRO A 225 -16.75 -0.27 -17.37
C PRO A 225 -17.33 -0.53 -18.77
N ARG A 226 -17.02 0.34 -19.74
CA ARG A 226 -17.28 0.02 -21.15
C ARG A 226 -16.45 -1.21 -21.51
N VAL A 227 -17.05 -2.39 -21.46
CA VAL A 227 -16.39 -3.63 -21.84
C VAL A 227 -16.30 -3.65 -23.36
N GLN A 228 -15.15 -3.24 -23.91
CA GLN A 228 -14.93 -3.24 -25.35
C GLN A 228 -14.80 -4.66 -25.93
N SER A 229 -14.52 -5.66 -25.09
CA SER A 229 -14.62 -7.08 -25.43
C SER A 229 -14.63 -7.95 -24.16
N PHE A 230 -15.58 -8.88 -24.06
CA PHE A 230 -15.40 -10.06 -23.22
C PHE A 230 -14.66 -11.08 -24.09
N PRO A 231 -13.49 -11.60 -23.69
CA PRO A 231 -12.92 -12.74 -24.38
C PRO A 231 -13.94 -13.88 -24.29
N HIS A 232 -14.53 -14.27 -25.41
CA HIS A 232 -15.49 -15.39 -25.51
C HIS A 232 -14.89 -16.75 -25.04
N ALA A 233 -13.63 -16.78 -24.62
CA ALA A 233 -12.90 -17.97 -24.17
C ALA A 233 -13.01 -18.27 -22.66
N ILE A 234 -13.84 -17.56 -21.89
CA ILE A 234 -13.88 -17.72 -20.41
C ILE A 234 -14.83 -18.86 -19.95
N TYR A 235 -15.64 -19.44 -20.84
CA TYR A 235 -16.58 -20.52 -20.51
C TYR A 235 -16.44 -21.76 -21.40
N LYS A 236 -15.23 -22.31 -21.50
CA LYS A 236 -15.03 -23.71 -21.87
C LYS A 236 -14.06 -24.36 -20.89
#